data_AF-A0A6J6BSY5-F1
#
_entry.id   AF-A0A6J6BSY5-F1
#
_cell.length_a   1.000
_cell.length_b   1.000
_cell.length_c   1.000
_cell.angle_alpha   90.00
_cell.angle_beta   90.00
_cell.angle_gamma   90.00
#
_symmetry.space_group_name_H-M   'P 1'
#
loop_
_entity.id
_entity.type
_entity.pdbx_description
1 polymer ?
#
loop_
_entity_poly.entity_id
_entity_poly.type
_entity_poly.pdbx_seq_one_letter_code
_entity_poly.pdbx_strand_id
1 'polypeptide(L)'
;MAHLYTHSDEQLVMYTRFPVGYPVGSPVDGVWQVPVLDRFNGQTVPTELIAFDDRSRTFDPRNAGIHFYRNDSKFASVLKNPRAWVKAFMDFGYVLTPDISLGDDMPSWMRQHITCLSRAVGVIWQQRGMNVIPSLRWRSNEDLPFVTAGIAAGGTIAISNYGFRSELSERMIFRSGLEEVLEILQPEKVLLYGSADPNLRALLDDKTDLFVYQSPIDIQRSRAQVIEDDDAAWKLF
;
A
#
# COMPACT_ATOMS: atom_id res chain seq x y z
N MET A 1 9.08 -5.76 39.21
CA MET A 1 8.18 -6.01 38.05
C MET A 1 9.03 -6.57 36.94
N ALA A 2 8.72 -7.76 36.42
CA ALA A 2 9.41 -8.27 35.23
C ALA A 2 8.91 -7.45 34.04
N HIS A 3 9.79 -6.67 33.41
CA HIS A 3 9.52 -6.12 32.09
C HIS A 3 9.20 -7.28 31.15
N LEU A 4 8.21 -7.13 30.27
CA LEU A 4 7.89 -8.08 29.21
C LEU A 4 9.11 -8.20 28.28
N TYR A 5 10.06 -9.05 28.64
CA TYR A 5 11.09 -9.49 27.71
C TYR A 5 10.46 -10.53 26.81
N THR A 6 9.95 -10.10 25.65
CA THR A 6 9.45 -11.00 24.60
C THR A 6 10.63 -11.74 23.98
N HIS A 7 11.16 -12.75 24.69
CA HIS A 7 12.29 -13.55 24.22
C HIS A 7 11.91 -14.53 23.10
N SER A 8 10.61 -14.72 22.84
CA SER A 8 10.09 -15.52 21.73
C SER A 8 9.05 -14.77 20.91
N ASP A 9 9.01 -15.06 19.60
CA ASP A 9 8.04 -14.50 18.66
C ASP A 9 6.58 -14.76 19.10
N GLU A 10 6.31 -15.89 19.77
CA GLU A 10 4.97 -16.25 20.23
C GLU A 10 4.45 -15.32 21.33
N GLN A 11 5.30 -14.94 22.29
CA GLN A 11 4.93 -14.00 23.34
C GLN A 11 4.74 -12.59 22.76
N LEU A 12 5.62 -12.17 21.84
CA LEU A 12 5.45 -10.90 21.14
C LEU A 12 4.09 -10.84 20.44
N VAL A 13 3.76 -11.87 19.65
CA VAL A 13 2.49 -11.95 18.92
C VAL A 13 1.29 -11.97 19.87
N MET A 14 1.36 -12.73 20.96
CA MET A 14 0.26 -12.85 21.93
C MET A 14 -0.10 -11.51 22.56
N TYR A 15 0.90 -10.71 22.95
CA TYR A 15 0.66 -9.47 23.70
C TYR A 15 0.55 -8.22 22.82
N THR A 16 1.20 -8.20 21.66
CA THR A 16 1.28 -6.98 20.82
C THR A 16 0.47 -7.08 19.53
N ARG A 17 0.06 -8.29 19.13
CA ARG A 17 -0.52 -8.57 17.81
C ARG A 17 0.38 -8.20 16.62
N PHE A 18 1.68 -8.01 16.85
CA PHE A 18 2.67 -7.86 15.77
C PHE A 18 2.91 -9.19 15.05
N PRO A 19 3.40 -9.15 13.80
CA PRO A 19 3.67 -10.33 13.00
C PRO A 19 4.78 -11.21 13.62
N VAL A 20 4.66 -12.53 13.45
CA VAL A 20 5.73 -13.47 13.79
C VAL A 20 7.02 -13.09 13.04
N GLY A 21 8.12 -12.97 13.78
CA GLY A 21 9.44 -12.65 13.25
C GLY A 21 9.67 -11.17 12.97
N TYR A 22 8.87 -10.27 13.56
CA TYR A 22 9.19 -8.84 13.57
C TYR A 22 10.48 -8.60 14.35
N PRO A 23 11.45 -7.83 13.81
CA PRO A 23 12.76 -7.70 14.41
C PRO A 23 12.70 -6.64 15.51
N VAL A 24 12.59 -7.06 16.77
CA VAL A 24 12.57 -6.16 17.93
C VAL A 24 13.81 -5.26 17.91
N GLY A 25 13.61 -3.95 18.10
CA GLY A 25 14.67 -2.94 18.00
C GLY A 25 14.85 -2.37 16.60
N SER A 26 14.03 -2.77 15.61
CA SER A 26 13.97 -2.09 14.31
C SER A 26 13.65 -0.60 14.50
N PRO A 27 14.24 0.30 13.68
CA PRO A 27 13.97 1.72 13.76
C PRO A 27 12.47 2.03 13.59
N VAL A 28 12.05 3.07 14.31
CA VAL A 28 10.69 3.58 14.30
C VAL A 28 10.73 5.10 14.19
N ASP A 29 9.66 5.69 13.66
CA ASP A 29 9.57 7.12 13.39
C ASP A 29 8.25 7.74 13.89
N GLY A 30 8.29 9.04 14.17
CA GLY A 30 7.17 9.83 14.65
C GLY A 30 6.72 9.50 16.07
N VAL A 31 5.73 10.25 16.55
CA VAL A 31 5.16 10.08 17.91
C VAL A 31 4.53 8.69 18.10
N TRP A 32 4.03 8.10 17.02
CA TRP A 32 3.40 6.78 17.01
C TRP A 32 4.38 5.62 16.87
N GLN A 33 5.68 5.90 16.74
CA GLN A 33 6.73 4.89 16.64
C GLN A 33 6.42 3.89 15.50
N VAL A 34 6.10 4.42 14.33
CA VAL A 34 5.76 3.64 13.13
C VAL A 34 7.04 2.97 12.60
N PRO A 35 7.05 1.65 12.31
CA PRO A 35 8.22 0.97 11.76
C PRO A 35 8.74 1.64 10.48
N VAL A 36 10.04 1.90 10.44
CA VAL A 36 10.70 2.54 9.29
C VAL A 36 10.94 1.52 8.19
N LEU A 37 10.56 1.88 6.96
CA LEU A 37 10.93 1.15 5.75
C LEU A 37 12.08 1.84 5.03
N ASP A 38 13.05 1.06 4.59
CA ASP A 38 14.10 1.56 3.71
C ASP A 38 13.49 2.04 2.40
N ARG A 39 14.01 3.15 1.87
CA ARG A 39 13.54 3.71 0.60
C ARG A 39 13.83 2.74 -0.55
N PHE A 40 12.81 2.41 -1.34
CA PHE A 40 13.05 1.75 -2.63
C PHE A 40 13.56 2.77 -3.66
N ASN A 41 14.85 2.65 -4.04
CA ASN A 41 15.55 3.56 -4.95
C ASN A 41 15.78 2.97 -6.35
N GLY A 42 15.00 1.94 -6.73
CA GLY A 42 15.10 1.36 -8.06
C GLY A 42 14.76 2.38 -9.15
N GLN A 43 15.50 2.29 -10.25
CA GLN A 43 15.20 3.08 -11.46
C GLN A 43 13.91 2.56 -12.14
N THR A 44 13.65 1.26 -12.01
CA THR A 44 12.48 0.59 -12.59
C THR A 44 11.36 0.42 -11.56
N VAL A 45 10.14 0.34 -12.07
CA VAL A 45 8.92 0.00 -11.32
C VAL A 45 8.32 -1.29 -11.90
N PRO A 46 7.35 -1.92 -11.21
CA PRO A 46 6.66 -3.08 -11.75
C PRO A 46 6.03 -2.79 -13.12
N THR A 47 6.14 -3.72 -14.07
CA THR A 47 5.39 -3.63 -15.34
C THR A 47 3.91 -3.96 -15.14
N GLU A 48 3.60 -4.74 -14.12
CA GLU A 48 2.24 -5.06 -13.71
C GLU A 48 2.14 -5.26 -12.19
N LEU A 49 0.94 -5.06 -11.65
CA LEU A 49 0.60 -5.45 -10.29
C LEU A 49 -0.30 -6.69 -10.31
N ILE A 50 0.16 -7.73 -9.61
CA ILE A 50 -0.54 -9.01 -9.45
C ILE A 50 -1.01 -9.14 -8.01
N ALA A 51 -2.26 -9.56 -7.82
CA ALA A 51 -2.75 -9.77 -6.48
C ALA A 51 -2.04 -10.94 -5.82
N PHE A 52 -1.80 -10.83 -4.52
CA PHE A 52 -1.10 -11.87 -3.78
C PHE A 52 -1.77 -13.25 -3.95
N ASP A 53 -3.10 -13.36 -4.14
CA ASP A 53 -3.81 -14.63 -4.31
C ASP A 53 -3.91 -15.12 -5.78
N ASP A 54 -3.35 -14.38 -6.74
CA ASP A 54 -3.43 -14.63 -8.18
C ASP A 54 -2.04 -14.65 -8.86
N ARG A 55 -1.00 -15.03 -8.08
CA ARG A 55 0.42 -14.98 -8.48
C ARG A 55 0.75 -15.74 -9.78
N SER A 56 0.01 -16.79 -10.10
CA SER A 56 0.24 -17.59 -11.31
C SER A 56 -0.17 -16.91 -12.61
N ARG A 57 -0.79 -15.72 -12.55
CA ARG A 57 -1.26 -14.98 -13.72
C ARG A 57 -0.12 -14.33 -14.53
N THR A 58 1.01 -14.01 -13.89
CA THR A 58 2.14 -13.38 -14.58
C THR A 58 3.09 -14.41 -15.18
N PHE A 59 3.58 -14.13 -16.38
CA PHE A 59 4.65 -14.88 -17.03
C PHE A 59 6.04 -14.29 -16.77
N ASP A 60 6.11 -13.11 -16.14
CA ASP A 60 7.36 -12.43 -15.80
C ASP A 60 7.36 -11.90 -14.36
N PRO A 61 7.41 -12.80 -13.34
CA PRO A 61 7.39 -12.42 -11.93
C PRO A 61 8.45 -11.37 -11.58
N ARG A 62 9.65 -11.47 -12.18
CA ARG A 62 10.79 -10.59 -11.87
C ARG A 62 10.55 -9.13 -12.19
N ASN A 63 9.63 -8.83 -13.11
CA ASN A 63 9.21 -7.46 -13.41
C ASN A 63 7.82 -7.12 -12.84
N ALA A 64 7.13 -8.07 -12.21
CA ALA A 64 5.84 -7.86 -11.60
C ALA A 64 5.93 -7.49 -10.11
N GLY A 65 4.91 -6.79 -9.61
CA GLY A 65 4.77 -6.43 -8.20
C GLY A 65 3.58 -7.12 -7.56
N ILE A 66 3.76 -7.68 -6.36
CA ILE A 66 2.66 -8.26 -5.60
C ILE A 66 1.91 -7.16 -4.84
N HIS A 67 0.58 -7.10 -4.99
CA HIS A 67 -0.28 -6.18 -4.23
C HIS A 67 -1.31 -6.90 -3.36
N PHE A 68 -1.85 -6.15 -2.38
CA PHE A 68 -2.81 -6.63 -1.39
C PHE A 68 -4.19 -5.97 -1.47
N TYR A 69 -4.48 -5.21 -2.54
CA TYR A 69 -5.82 -4.67 -2.86
C TYR A 69 -6.87 -5.78 -3.10
N ARG A 70 -7.25 -6.44 -2.00
CA ARG A 70 -8.12 -7.61 -1.85
C ARG A 70 -8.84 -7.49 -0.51
N ASN A 71 -9.82 -8.36 -0.27
CA ASN A 71 -10.44 -8.44 1.05
C ASN A 71 -9.41 -8.90 2.11
N ASP A 72 -9.31 -8.16 3.21
CA ASP A 72 -8.37 -8.38 4.32
C ASP A 72 -8.31 -9.84 4.81
N SER A 73 -9.45 -10.51 4.89
CA SER A 73 -9.53 -11.91 5.35
C SER A 73 -8.68 -12.86 4.49
N LYS A 74 -8.49 -12.55 3.20
CA LYS A 74 -7.71 -13.39 2.28
C LYS A 74 -6.22 -13.38 2.61
N PHE A 75 -5.68 -12.24 3.06
CA PHE A 75 -4.26 -12.10 3.39
C PHE A 75 -3.98 -12.04 4.89
N ALA A 76 -4.95 -12.38 5.74
CA ALA A 76 -4.76 -12.47 7.19
C ALA A 76 -3.59 -13.40 7.59
N SER A 77 -3.37 -14.49 6.83
CA SER A 77 -2.24 -15.39 7.00
C SER A 77 -0.89 -14.73 6.69
N VAL A 78 -0.87 -13.75 5.78
CA VAL A 78 0.32 -12.94 5.45
C VAL A 78 0.63 -11.98 6.60
N LEU A 79 -0.40 -11.34 7.17
CA LEU A 79 -0.23 -10.46 8.34
C LEU A 79 0.26 -11.23 9.57
N LYS A 80 -0.26 -12.44 9.79
CA LYS A 80 0.11 -13.25 10.96
C LYS A 80 1.54 -13.78 10.89
N ASN A 81 1.95 -14.29 9.74
CA ASN A 81 3.27 -14.90 9.57
C ASN A 81 3.89 -14.51 8.21
N PRO A 82 4.30 -13.25 8.03
CA PRO A 82 4.85 -12.74 6.77
C PRO A 82 6.14 -13.47 6.36
N ARG A 83 6.89 -14.02 7.32
CA ARG A 83 8.09 -14.83 7.07
C ARG A 83 7.77 -16.08 6.25
N ALA A 84 6.63 -16.74 6.49
CA ALA A 84 6.25 -17.95 5.75
C ALA A 84 5.96 -17.68 4.26
N TRP A 85 5.65 -16.44 3.90
CA TRP A 85 5.32 -16.04 2.53
C TRP A 85 6.52 -15.61 1.70
N VAL A 86 7.69 -15.44 2.32
CA VAL A 86 8.91 -14.97 1.64
C VAL A 86 9.25 -15.86 0.44
N LYS A 87 9.21 -17.18 0.60
CA LYS A 87 9.48 -18.12 -0.50
C LYS A 87 8.51 -17.95 -1.68
N ALA A 88 7.24 -17.63 -1.40
CA ALA A 88 6.23 -17.46 -2.44
C ALA A 88 6.34 -16.12 -3.18
N PHE A 89 7.00 -15.12 -2.58
CA PHE A 89 7.08 -13.77 -3.10
C PHE A 89 8.48 -13.42 -3.63
N MET A 90 9.52 -14.18 -3.28
CA MET A 90 10.92 -13.87 -3.63
C MET A 90 11.20 -13.84 -5.14
N ASP A 91 10.44 -14.61 -5.93
CA ASP A 91 10.59 -14.61 -7.40
C ASP A 91 10.05 -13.33 -8.04
N PHE A 92 9.28 -12.53 -7.29
CA PHE A 92 8.71 -11.27 -7.78
C PHE A 92 9.69 -10.12 -7.59
N GLY A 93 9.73 -9.22 -8.59
CA GLY A 93 10.61 -8.06 -8.55
C GLY A 93 10.31 -7.10 -7.41
N TYR A 94 9.05 -7.04 -6.99
CA TYR A 94 8.54 -6.08 -6.02
C TYR A 94 7.41 -6.67 -5.18
N VAL A 95 7.24 -6.17 -3.95
CA VAL A 95 6.08 -6.45 -3.11
C VAL A 95 5.60 -5.16 -2.46
N LEU A 96 4.30 -4.89 -2.52
CA LEU A 96 3.70 -3.77 -1.82
C LEU A 96 3.43 -4.19 -0.38
N THR A 97 3.56 -3.28 0.60
CA THR A 97 3.12 -3.60 1.96
C THR A 97 1.61 -3.91 1.97
N PRO A 98 1.13 -4.76 2.90
CA PRO A 98 -0.29 -5.08 2.97
C PRO A 98 -1.16 -3.83 3.13
N ASP A 99 -2.16 -3.67 2.26
CA ASP A 99 -3.14 -2.58 2.32
C ASP A 99 -4.37 -3.05 3.09
N ILE A 100 -4.37 -2.82 4.41
CA ILE A 100 -5.39 -3.30 5.34
C ILE A 100 -6.52 -2.26 5.42
N SER A 101 -7.77 -2.71 5.43
CA SER A 101 -8.93 -1.82 5.43
C SER A 101 -9.07 -1.01 6.72
N LEU A 102 -9.48 0.25 6.58
CA LEU A 102 -9.80 1.16 7.69
C LEU A 102 -11.30 1.46 7.70
N GLY A 103 -11.93 1.38 8.87
CA GLY A 103 -13.34 1.73 9.08
C GLY A 103 -13.51 3.16 9.58
N ASP A 104 -14.65 3.79 9.24
CA ASP A 104 -14.98 5.15 9.67
C ASP A 104 -15.19 5.26 11.20
N ASP A 105 -15.64 4.17 11.82
CA ASP A 105 -15.90 4.04 13.26
C ASP A 105 -14.66 3.61 14.06
N MET A 106 -13.56 3.30 13.39
CA MET A 106 -12.32 2.92 14.08
C MET A 106 -11.73 4.11 14.81
N PRO A 107 -11.45 4.03 16.12
CA PRO A 107 -10.70 5.09 16.81
C PRO A 107 -9.28 5.20 16.25
N SER A 108 -8.67 6.39 16.38
CA SER A 108 -7.35 6.70 15.80
C SER A 108 -6.26 5.66 16.16
N TRP A 109 -6.23 5.16 17.39
CA TRP A 109 -5.25 4.14 17.81
C TRP A 109 -5.35 2.82 17.02
N MET A 110 -6.55 2.42 16.57
CA MET A 110 -6.70 1.22 15.75
C MET A 110 -6.14 1.46 14.34
N ARG A 111 -6.41 2.63 13.76
CA ARG A 111 -5.88 3.01 12.44
C ARG A 111 -4.35 3.13 12.47
N GLN A 112 -3.81 3.71 13.54
CA GLN A 112 -2.36 3.72 13.81
C GLN A 112 -1.79 2.31 13.89
N HIS A 113 -2.42 1.42 14.67
CA HIS A 113 -1.96 0.03 14.81
C HIS A 113 -1.96 -0.71 13.47
N ILE A 114 -2.98 -0.51 12.64
CA ILE A 114 -3.06 -1.10 11.30
C ILE A 114 -1.92 -0.60 10.40
N THR A 115 -1.62 0.69 10.43
CA THR A 115 -0.45 1.24 9.70
C THR A 115 0.84 0.61 10.19
N CYS A 116 1.05 0.53 11.51
CA CYS A 116 2.22 -0.10 12.09
C CYS A 116 2.35 -1.58 11.69
N LEU A 117 1.24 -2.33 11.66
CA LEU A 117 1.23 -3.73 11.24
C LEU A 117 1.64 -3.88 9.77
N SER A 118 1.12 -3.03 8.88
CA SER A 118 1.51 -3.01 7.46
C SER A 118 3.00 -2.74 7.29
N ARG A 119 3.55 -1.74 7.99
CA ARG A 119 4.98 -1.40 7.94
C ARG A 119 5.85 -2.49 8.54
N ALA A 120 5.43 -3.09 9.66
CA ALA A 120 6.15 -4.20 10.29
C ALA A 120 6.30 -5.40 9.34
N VAL A 121 5.25 -5.74 8.59
CA VAL A 121 5.32 -6.77 7.54
C VAL A 121 6.35 -6.38 6.47
N GLY A 122 6.36 -5.12 6.04
CA GLY A 122 7.34 -4.61 5.10
C GLY A 122 8.78 -4.74 5.60
N VAL A 123 9.07 -4.36 6.85
CA VAL A 123 10.40 -4.49 7.47
C VAL A 123 10.88 -5.94 7.44
N ILE A 124 10.00 -6.88 7.76
CA ILE A 124 10.30 -8.32 7.72
C ILE A 124 10.72 -8.75 6.31
N TRP A 125 10.06 -8.24 5.28
CA TRP A 125 10.40 -8.55 3.89
C TRP A 125 11.68 -7.87 3.41
N GLN A 126 11.93 -6.60 3.78
CA GLN A 126 13.18 -5.90 3.45
C GLN A 126 14.39 -6.60 4.04
N GLN A 127 14.33 -7.03 5.31
CA GLN A 127 15.41 -7.80 5.94
C GLN A 127 15.71 -9.14 5.26
N ARG A 128 14.84 -9.59 4.36
CA ARG A 128 15.00 -10.82 3.59
C ARG A 128 15.36 -10.54 2.13
N GLY A 129 15.72 -9.31 1.79
CA GLY A 129 16.21 -8.91 0.48
C GLY A 129 15.11 -8.62 -0.55
N MET A 130 13.85 -8.46 -0.11
CA MET A 130 12.77 -8.12 -1.02
C MET A 130 12.70 -6.61 -1.27
N ASN A 131 12.39 -6.22 -2.50
CA ASN A 131 12.09 -4.83 -2.84
C ASN A 131 10.67 -4.48 -2.38
N VAL A 132 10.56 -3.82 -1.24
CA VAL A 132 9.28 -3.45 -0.64
C VAL A 132 8.90 -2.02 -1.02
N ILE A 133 7.67 -1.84 -1.48
CA ILE A 133 7.07 -0.53 -1.77
C ILE A 133 5.95 -0.26 -0.75
N PRO A 134 5.99 0.83 0.04
CA PRO A 134 4.94 1.14 0.99
C PRO A 134 3.63 1.46 0.26
N SER A 135 2.58 0.70 0.59
CA SER A 135 1.20 1.07 0.26
C SER A 135 0.65 1.99 1.36
N LEU A 136 0.00 3.08 0.94
CA LEU A 136 -0.55 4.12 1.79
C LEU A 136 -2.08 4.14 1.70
N ARG A 137 -2.71 4.23 2.87
CA ARG A 137 -4.16 4.34 3.03
C ARG A 137 -4.44 5.22 4.24
N TRP A 138 -5.47 6.05 4.14
CA TRP A 138 -5.97 6.90 5.20
C TRP A 138 -7.50 6.95 5.14
N ARG A 139 -8.12 7.34 6.26
CA ARG A 139 -9.57 7.54 6.35
C ARG A 139 -9.94 8.94 6.83
N SER A 140 -8.97 9.68 7.35
CA SER A 140 -9.06 11.10 7.68
C SER A 140 -7.69 11.76 7.46
N ASN A 141 -7.66 13.08 7.27
CA ASN A 141 -6.40 13.82 7.24
C ASN A 141 -5.67 13.76 8.60
N GLU A 142 -6.39 13.51 9.69
CA GLU A 142 -5.80 13.25 11.01
C GLU A 142 -4.92 11.99 11.04
N ASP A 143 -5.06 11.10 10.05
CA ASP A 143 -4.26 9.88 9.95
C ASP A 143 -2.87 10.14 9.34
N LEU A 144 -2.74 11.22 8.56
CA LEU A 144 -1.56 11.49 7.75
C LEU A 144 -0.25 11.51 8.53
N PRO A 145 -0.19 12.09 9.74
CA PRO A 145 1.04 12.09 10.54
C PRO A 145 1.60 10.69 10.86
N PHE A 146 0.76 9.66 11.01
CA PHE A 146 1.25 8.27 11.19
C PHE A 146 1.27 7.46 9.90
N VAL A 147 0.52 7.87 8.88
CA VAL A 147 0.53 7.23 7.55
C VAL A 147 1.84 7.51 6.82
N THR A 148 2.38 8.72 6.94
CA THR A 148 3.66 9.14 6.33
C THR A 148 4.88 8.83 7.19
N ALA A 149 4.73 8.65 8.50
CA ALA A 149 5.82 8.27 9.39
C ALA A 149 6.48 6.95 8.97
N GLY A 150 7.80 6.89 9.11
CA GLY A 150 8.59 5.70 8.78
C GLY A 150 8.78 5.49 7.27
N ILE A 151 8.46 6.48 6.44
CA ILE A 151 8.71 6.45 4.99
C ILE A 151 9.65 7.59 4.63
N ALA A 152 10.74 7.26 3.96
CA ALA A 152 11.70 8.25 3.49
C ALA A 152 11.15 9.07 2.31
N ALA A 153 11.49 10.36 2.28
CA ALA A 153 11.15 11.25 1.19
C ALA A 153 11.87 10.91 -0.13
N GLY A 154 11.27 11.27 -1.27
CA GLY A 154 11.81 10.99 -2.60
C GLY A 154 11.63 9.54 -3.07
N GLY A 155 10.95 8.68 -2.31
CA GLY A 155 10.82 7.25 -2.63
C GLY A 155 9.78 6.92 -3.70
N THR A 156 9.57 5.62 -3.88
CA THR A 156 8.36 5.09 -4.56
C THR A 156 7.32 4.74 -3.51
N ILE A 157 6.09 5.22 -3.69
CA ILE A 157 4.93 4.85 -2.86
C ILE A 157 3.85 4.22 -3.72
N ALA A 158 2.96 3.44 -3.09
CA ALA A 158 1.76 2.92 -3.75
C ALA A 158 0.50 3.43 -3.05
N ILE A 159 -0.52 3.73 -3.83
CA ILE A 159 -1.86 4.12 -3.36
C ILE A 159 -2.91 3.38 -4.19
N SER A 160 -4.11 3.25 -3.64
CA SER A 160 -5.24 2.68 -4.37
C SER A 160 -6.45 3.58 -4.21
N ASN A 161 -7.09 3.89 -5.33
CA ASN A 161 -8.46 4.38 -5.35
C ASN A 161 -9.46 3.30 -5.81
N TYR A 162 -8.97 2.07 -6.01
CA TYR A 162 -9.83 0.93 -6.31
C TYR A 162 -10.78 0.64 -5.15
N GLY A 163 -12.07 0.53 -5.44
CA GLY A 163 -13.12 0.31 -4.45
C GLY A 163 -13.57 1.57 -3.71
N PHE A 164 -13.07 2.76 -4.05
CA PHE A 164 -13.68 4.01 -3.59
C PHE A 164 -15.12 4.08 -4.08
N ARG A 165 -16.04 4.35 -3.17
CA ARG A 165 -17.46 4.43 -3.49
C ARG A 165 -17.72 5.75 -4.20
N SER A 166 -18.85 5.84 -4.88
CA SER A 166 -19.30 7.01 -5.63
C SER A 166 -19.54 8.26 -4.76
N GLU A 167 -19.25 8.23 -3.46
CA GLU A 167 -19.50 9.33 -2.54
C GLU A 167 -18.46 10.45 -2.69
N LEU A 168 -18.96 11.69 -2.70
CA LEU A 168 -18.12 12.88 -2.89
C LEU A 168 -17.18 13.11 -1.69
N SER A 169 -17.65 12.85 -0.46
CA SER A 169 -16.88 12.97 0.78
C SER A 169 -15.62 12.11 0.76
N GLU A 170 -15.74 10.84 0.35
CA GLU A 170 -14.58 9.93 0.27
C GLU A 170 -13.56 10.42 -0.76
N ARG A 171 -14.03 10.90 -1.91
CA ARG A 171 -13.17 11.44 -2.97
C ARG A 171 -12.42 12.70 -2.50
N MET A 172 -13.08 13.57 -1.72
CA MET A 172 -12.45 14.75 -1.14
C MET A 172 -11.39 14.38 -0.10
N ILE A 173 -11.67 13.40 0.79
CA ILE A 173 -10.69 12.91 1.78
C ILE A 173 -9.49 12.27 1.09
N PHE A 174 -9.73 11.46 0.06
CA PHE A 174 -8.65 10.88 -0.74
C PHE A 174 -7.80 11.98 -1.38
N ARG A 175 -8.42 12.93 -2.07
CA ARG A 175 -7.69 14.01 -2.75
C ARG A 175 -6.88 14.85 -1.78
N SER A 176 -7.51 15.32 -0.70
CA SER A 176 -6.86 16.19 0.28
C SER A 176 -5.70 15.46 0.98
N GLY A 177 -5.90 14.20 1.36
CA GLY A 177 -4.81 13.43 1.95
C GLY A 177 -3.70 13.10 0.96
N LEU A 178 -4.01 12.87 -0.31
CA LEU A 178 -2.99 12.67 -1.34
C LEU A 178 -2.16 13.94 -1.56
N GLU A 179 -2.79 15.10 -1.63
CA GLU A 179 -2.10 16.40 -1.73
C GLU A 179 -1.06 16.56 -0.61
N GLU A 180 -1.45 16.30 0.63
CA GLU A 180 -0.56 16.41 1.80
C GLU A 180 0.52 15.31 1.82
N VAL A 181 0.20 14.06 1.43
CA VAL A 181 1.19 12.99 1.26
C VAL A 181 2.27 13.37 0.25
N LEU A 182 1.89 13.98 -0.88
CA LEU A 182 2.82 14.42 -1.91
C LEU A 182 3.75 15.53 -1.39
N GLU A 183 3.23 16.46 -0.58
CA GLU A 183 4.05 17.52 0.03
C GLU A 183 5.02 16.96 1.07
N ILE A 184 4.58 16.04 1.93
CA ILE A 184 5.40 15.48 3.01
C ILE A 184 6.47 14.54 2.48
N LEU A 185 6.08 13.59 1.62
CA LEU A 185 6.95 12.52 1.16
C LEU A 185 7.69 12.87 -0.12
N GLN A 186 7.22 13.85 -0.89
CA GLN A 186 7.82 14.25 -2.18
C GLN A 186 8.24 13.03 -3.03
N PRO A 187 7.35 12.05 -3.25
CA PRO A 187 7.75 10.78 -3.87
C PRO A 187 8.21 11.02 -5.30
N GLU A 188 9.28 10.35 -5.72
CA GLU A 188 9.70 10.35 -7.12
C GLU A 188 8.66 9.62 -7.98
N LYS A 189 8.10 8.53 -7.46
CA LYS A 189 7.18 7.66 -8.21
C LYS A 189 5.95 7.30 -7.37
N VAL A 190 4.77 7.37 -8.00
CA VAL A 190 3.51 6.91 -7.41
C VAL A 190 2.94 5.77 -8.23
N LEU A 191 2.76 4.61 -7.58
CA LEU A 191 2.05 3.46 -8.13
C LEU A 191 0.58 3.54 -7.73
N LEU A 192 -0.28 3.97 -8.64
CA LEU A 192 -1.72 4.04 -8.43
C LEU A 192 -2.39 2.76 -8.91
N TYR A 193 -3.08 2.05 -8.02
CA TYR A 193 -3.96 0.95 -8.39
C TYR A 193 -5.43 1.41 -8.44
N GLY A 194 -6.03 1.36 -9.63
CA GLY A 194 -7.37 1.84 -9.93
C GLY A 194 -7.39 2.74 -11.16
N SER A 195 -8.15 3.83 -11.13
CA SER A 195 -8.31 4.73 -12.29
C SER A 195 -7.72 6.12 -12.02
N ALA A 196 -7.09 6.69 -13.04
CA ALA A 196 -6.58 8.06 -12.97
C ALA A 196 -7.43 8.96 -13.88
N ASP A 197 -8.43 9.62 -13.30
CA ASP A 197 -9.19 10.65 -13.98
C ASP A 197 -8.30 11.89 -14.29
N PRO A 198 -8.72 12.80 -15.19
CA PRO A 198 -7.89 13.96 -15.56
C PRO A 198 -7.49 14.85 -14.38
N ASN A 199 -8.33 15.00 -13.37
CA ASN A 199 -8.02 15.84 -12.20
C ASN A 199 -6.96 15.18 -11.32
N LEU A 200 -7.06 13.86 -11.11
CA LEU A 200 -6.07 13.10 -10.36
C LEU A 200 -4.72 13.05 -11.10
N ARG A 201 -4.73 12.92 -12.42
CA ARG A 201 -3.51 13.00 -13.25
C ARG A 201 -2.85 14.36 -13.13
N ALA A 202 -3.60 15.45 -13.34
CA ALA A 202 -3.08 16.80 -13.23
C ALA A 202 -2.48 17.09 -11.84
N LEU A 203 -3.06 16.54 -10.76
CA LEU A 203 -2.51 16.67 -9.41
C LEU A 203 -1.14 15.98 -9.26
N LEU A 204 -0.91 14.87 -9.96
CA LEU A 204 0.27 14.02 -9.82
C LEU A 204 1.38 14.37 -10.82
N ASP A 205 1.04 14.71 -12.06
CA ASP A 205 1.97 14.91 -13.19
C ASP A 205 3.03 15.99 -12.89
N ASP A 206 2.68 17.01 -12.11
CA ASP A 206 3.60 18.10 -11.73
C ASP A 206 4.51 17.75 -10.54
N LYS A 207 4.25 16.64 -9.84
CA LYS A 207 4.90 16.30 -8.56
C LYS A 207 5.66 14.98 -8.57
N THR A 208 5.29 14.03 -9.43
CA THR A 208 5.81 12.65 -9.40
C THR A 208 5.57 11.93 -10.73
N ASP A 209 6.41 10.94 -11.04
CA ASP A 209 6.13 9.98 -12.10
C ASP A 209 4.95 9.06 -11.71
N LEU A 210 3.83 9.18 -12.41
CA LEU A 210 2.63 8.39 -12.17
C LEU A 210 2.60 7.09 -12.99
N PHE A 211 2.46 5.95 -12.31
CA PHE A 211 2.24 4.63 -12.92
C PHE A 211 0.88 4.07 -12.49
N VAL A 212 0.00 3.82 -13.48
CA VAL A 212 -1.39 3.39 -13.24
C VAL A 212 -1.55 1.90 -13.55
N TYR A 213 -2.09 1.17 -12.59
CA TYR A 213 -2.39 -0.26 -12.69
C TYR A 213 -3.88 -0.48 -12.47
N GLN A 214 -4.48 -1.41 -13.22
CA GLN A 214 -5.91 -1.68 -13.17
C GLN A 214 -6.19 -3.15 -12.92
N SER A 215 -7.34 -3.44 -12.31
CA SER A 215 -7.82 -4.82 -12.23
C SER A 215 -8.17 -5.34 -13.63
N PRO A 216 -8.04 -6.65 -13.91
CA PRO A 216 -8.45 -7.23 -15.19
C PRO A 216 -9.91 -6.91 -15.57
N ILE A 217 -10.77 -6.79 -14.56
CA ILE A 217 -12.20 -6.46 -14.73
C ILE A 217 -12.34 -5.01 -15.23
N ASP A 218 -11.60 -4.06 -14.67
CA ASP A 218 -11.69 -2.66 -15.09
C ASP A 218 -11.09 -2.46 -16.49
N ILE A 219 -10.03 -3.20 -16.83
CA ILE A 219 -9.48 -3.21 -18.19
C ILE A 219 -10.51 -3.73 -19.20
N GLN A 220 -11.30 -4.74 -18.84
CA GLN A 220 -12.37 -5.25 -19.69
C GLN A 220 -13.52 -4.23 -19.82
N ARG A 221 -13.90 -3.56 -18.72
CA ARG A 221 -14.95 -2.54 -18.73
C ARG A 221 -14.57 -1.30 -19.54
N SER A 222 -13.35 -0.78 -19.39
CA SER A 222 -12.89 0.36 -20.17
C SER A 222 -12.84 0.05 -21.66
N ARG A 223 -12.42 -1.18 -22.03
CA ARG A 223 -12.48 -1.65 -23.42
C ARG A 223 -13.91 -1.76 -23.95
N ALA A 224 -14.86 -2.21 -23.13
CA ALA A 224 -16.27 -2.27 -23.50
C ALA A 224 -16.89 -0.87 -23.66
N GLN A 225 -16.56 0.07 -22.75
CA GLN A 225 -17.01 1.46 -22.83
C GLN A 225 -16.44 2.20 -24.04
N VAL A 226 -15.19 1.98 -24.44
CA VAL A 226 -14.63 2.57 -25.67
C VAL A 226 -15.34 2.04 -26.93
N ILE A 227 -15.89 0.83 -26.89
CA ILE A 227 -16.70 0.27 -28.00
C ILE A 227 -18.12 0.86 -28.01
N GLU A 228 -18.64 1.29 -26.86
CA GLU A 228 -19.94 1.98 -26.74
C GLU A 228 -19.84 3.51 -26.95
N ASP A 229 -18.72 4.16 -26.59
CA ASP A 229 -18.48 5.61 -26.73
C ASP A 229 -18.11 6.04 -28.16
N ASP A 230 -17.98 5.11 -29.11
CA ASP A 230 -18.03 5.43 -30.55
C ASP A 230 -19.46 5.83 -31.00
N ASP A 231 -20.45 5.67 -30.11
CA ASP A 231 -21.85 6.06 -30.30
C ASP A 231 -22.32 6.96 -29.12
N ALA A 232 -21.82 8.20 -29.14
CA ALA A 232 -22.34 9.40 -28.49
C ALA A 232 -22.06 9.67 -26.99
N ALA A 233 -21.52 10.90 -26.82
CA ALA A 233 -21.85 11.88 -25.78
C ALA A 233 -21.09 11.87 -24.44
N TRP A 234 -19.93 12.55 -24.45
CA TRP A 234 -19.46 13.31 -23.27
C TRP A 234 -19.28 14.79 -23.60
N LYS A 235 -20.40 15.53 -23.56
CA LYS A 235 -20.41 16.92 -23.13
C LYS A 235 -21.11 16.95 -21.79
N LEU A 236 -20.35 17.17 -20.72
CA LEU A 236 -20.60 18.17 -19.67
C LEU A 236 -19.49 18.02 -18.62
N PHE A 237 -18.76 19.12 -18.45
CA PHE A 237 -17.70 19.34 -17.47
C PHE A 237 -18.23 19.23 -16.03
#